data_AF-A0A820QCQ8-F1
#
_entry.id   AF-A0A820QCQ8-F1
#
_cell.length_a   1.000
_cell.length_b   1.000
_cell.length_c   1.000
_cell.angle_alpha   90.00
_cell.angle_beta   90.00
_cell.angle_gamma   90.00
#
_symmetry.space_group_name_H-M   'P 1'
#
loop_
_entity.id
_entity.type
_entity.pdbx_description
1 polymer ?
#
loop_
_entity_poly.entity_id
_entity_poly.type
_entity_poly.pdbx_seq_one_letter_code
_entity_poly.pdbx_strand_id
1 'polypeptide(L)'
;VNIGTELLTNPSVIFLDEPTSGLDSTSAVSLIDVLRELAMAGKTVITSIHQPSSQIFQSFDQLILLADGKTIFMGKPSNALDYFATMGHHSPEQYNPADYVMDLVNQDMKIREELKEA
;
A
#
# COMPACT_ATOMS: atom_id res chain seq x y z
N VAL A 1 0.26 6.16 -18.40
CA VAL A 1 -1.21 6.01 -18.54
C VAL A 1 -1.90 7.34 -18.30
N ASN A 2 -3.07 7.51 -18.89
CA ASN A 2 -3.81 8.76 -19.12
C ASN A 2 -4.63 9.23 -17.88
N ILE A 3 -4.04 9.27 -16.68
CA ILE A 3 -4.75 9.61 -15.43
C ILE A 3 -5.53 10.93 -15.59
N GLY A 4 -4.89 11.93 -16.22
CA GLY A 4 -5.50 13.23 -16.48
C GLY A 4 -6.78 13.17 -17.32
N THR A 5 -6.89 12.26 -18.31
CA THR A 5 -8.13 12.17 -19.12
C THR A 5 -9.27 11.53 -18.36
N GLU A 6 -8.99 10.55 -17.50
CA GLU A 6 -10.03 9.93 -16.67
C GLU A 6 -10.60 10.92 -15.64
N LEU A 7 -9.73 11.77 -15.08
CA LEU A 7 -10.13 12.83 -14.15
C LEU A 7 -11.05 13.87 -14.78
N LEU A 8 -11.07 14.04 -16.11
CA LEU A 8 -12.00 14.95 -16.80
C LEU A 8 -13.47 14.58 -16.57
N THR A 9 -13.76 13.30 -16.32
CA THR A 9 -15.13 12.83 -16.02
C THR A 9 -15.56 13.12 -14.58
N ASN A 10 -14.65 13.67 -13.76
CA ASN A 10 -14.86 13.99 -12.34
C ASN A 10 -15.46 12.81 -11.52
N PRO A 11 -14.91 11.59 -11.62
CA PRO A 11 -15.48 10.41 -10.97
C PRO A 11 -15.47 10.57 -9.45
N SER A 12 -16.40 9.95 -8.74
CA SER A 12 -16.40 9.92 -7.26
C SER A 12 -15.43 8.89 -6.69
N VAL A 13 -15.16 7.82 -7.46
CA VAL A 13 -14.24 6.74 -7.11
C VAL A 13 -13.21 6.57 -8.24
N ILE A 14 -11.93 6.51 -7.87
CA ILE A 14 -10.80 6.42 -8.79
C ILE A 14 -10.04 5.14 -8.46
N PHE A 15 -9.87 4.29 -9.46
CA PHE A 15 -9.02 3.10 -9.37
C PHE A 15 -7.76 3.31 -10.20
N LEU A 16 -6.60 3.08 -9.62
CA LEU A 16 -5.31 3.13 -10.31
C LEU A 16 -4.56 1.82 -10.13
N ASP A 17 -3.93 1.35 -11.20
CA ASP A 17 -3.07 0.18 -11.16
C ASP A 17 -1.61 0.61 -11.30
N GLU A 18 -0.83 0.42 -10.25
CA GLU A 18 0.60 0.76 -10.12
C GLU A 18 0.99 2.12 -10.73
N PRO A 19 0.33 3.23 -10.33
CA PRO A 19 0.48 4.53 -10.99
C PRO A 19 1.88 5.14 -10.85
N THR A 20 2.69 4.67 -9.90
CA THR A 20 4.08 5.09 -9.69
C THR A 20 5.08 4.34 -10.55
N SER A 21 4.67 3.30 -11.28
CA SER A 21 5.56 2.48 -12.09
C SER A 21 6.20 3.29 -13.22
N GLY A 22 7.53 3.21 -13.34
CA GLY A 22 8.30 3.96 -14.33
C GLY A 22 8.55 5.44 -13.98
N LEU A 23 8.12 5.90 -12.82
CA LEU A 23 8.46 7.23 -12.30
C LEU A 23 9.74 7.19 -11.46
N ASP A 24 10.48 8.30 -11.47
CA ASP A 24 11.51 8.53 -10.47
C ASP A 24 10.89 8.78 -9.08
N SER A 25 11.70 8.73 -8.03
CA SER A 25 11.25 8.84 -6.64
C SER A 25 10.51 10.16 -6.33
N THR A 26 10.92 11.27 -6.94
CA THR A 26 10.31 12.58 -6.70
C THR A 26 8.97 12.67 -7.41
N SER A 27 8.93 12.26 -8.68
CA SER A 27 7.71 12.20 -9.48
C SER A 27 6.66 11.26 -8.86
N ALA A 28 7.09 10.12 -8.32
CA ALA A 28 6.21 9.19 -7.62
C ALA A 28 5.58 9.81 -6.37
N VAL A 29 6.37 10.49 -5.53
CA VAL A 29 5.86 11.20 -4.35
C VAL A 29 4.87 12.29 -4.76
N SER A 30 5.21 13.12 -5.76
CA SER A 30 4.31 14.17 -6.26
C SER A 30 2.98 13.61 -6.78
N LEU A 31 3.01 12.46 -7.46
CA LEU A 31 1.79 11.80 -7.91
C LEU A 31 0.91 11.34 -6.74
N ILE A 32 1.52 10.74 -5.71
CA ILE A 32 0.81 10.28 -4.52
C ILE A 32 0.21 11.48 -3.74
N ASP A 33 0.93 12.61 -3.67
CA ASP A 33 0.40 13.83 -3.05
C ASP A 33 -0.83 14.35 -3.80
N VAL A 34 -0.83 14.36 -5.14
CA VAL A 34 -2.00 14.73 -5.95
C VAL A 34 -3.18 13.78 -5.71
N LEU A 35 -2.93 12.47 -5.66
CA LEU A 35 -3.98 11.49 -5.36
C LEU A 35 -4.56 11.68 -3.95
N ARG A 36 -3.72 12.04 -2.98
CA ARG A 36 -4.14 12.37 -1.62
C ARG A 36 -4.97 13.65 -1.57
N GLU A 37 -4.61 14.68 -2.31
CA GLU A 37 -5.42 15.90 -2.42
C GLU A 37 -6.81 15.62 -3.00
N LEU A 38 -6.90 14.75 -4.02
CA LEU A 38 -8.19 14.29 -4.55
C LEU A 38 -9.01 13.55 -3.48
N ALA A 39 -8.37 12.69 -2.69
CA ALA A 39 -9.04 11.99 -1.60
C ALA A 39 -9.57 12.98 -0.54
N MET A 40 -8.75 13.96 -0.15
CA MET A 40 -9.14 15.03 0.78
C MET A 40 -10.28 15.91 0.23
N ALA A 41 -10.39 16.05 -1.09
CA ALA A 41 -11.50 16.72 -1.76
C ALA A 41 -12.79 15.88 -1.83
N GLY A 42 -12.83 14.71 -1.16
CA GLY A 42 -14.02 13.86 -1.05
C GLY A 42 -14.12 12.79 -2.14
N LYS A 43 -13.05 12.51 -2.88
CA LYS A 43 -12.97 11.35 -3.78
C LYS A 43 -12.53 10.10 -3.02
N THR A 44 -12.94 8.93 -3.48
CA THR A 44 -12.35 7.66 -3.02
C THR A 44 -11.26 7.25 -3.99
N VAL A 45 -10.03 7.10 -3.52
CA VAL A 45 -8.90 6.67 -4.35
C VAL A 45 -8.45 5.29 -3.87
N ILE A 46 -8.41 4.33 -4.80
CA ILE A 46 -7.94 2.96 -4.56
C ILE A 46 -6.82 2.70 -5.54
N THR A 47 -5.65 2.32 -5.04
CA THR A 47 -4.48 2.05 -5.89
C THR A 47 -3.70 0.84 -5.40
N SER A 48 -3.16 0.07 -6.34
CA SER A 48 -2.04 -0.84 -6.09
C SER A 48 -0.74 -0.06 -6.15
N ILE A 49 0.26 -0.42 -5.33
CA ILE A 49 1.62 0.11 -5.43
C ILE A 49 2.60 -1.05 -5.31
N HIS A 50 3.44 -1.21 -6.31
CA HIS A 50 4.55 -2.16 -6.27
C HIS A 50 5.73 -1.53 -5.50
N GLN A 51 6.06 -2.09 -4.34
CA GLN A 51 7.22 -1.71 -3.51
C GLN A 51 7.34 -0.19 -3.22
N PRO A 52 6.42 0.38 -2.42
CA PRO A 52 6.48 1.80 -2.09
C PRO A 52 7.71 2.15 -1.24
N SER A 53 8.22 3.37 -1.44
CA SER A 53 9.14 3.96 -0.46
C SER A 53 8.45 4.11 0.90
N SER A 54 9.22 4.15 1.99
CA SER A 54 8.68 4.36 3.35
C SER A 54 7.79 5.62 3.44
N GLN A 55 8.16 6.69 2.72
CA GLN A 55 7.35 7.91 2.65
C GLN A 55 5.98 7.68 1.98
N ILE A 56 5.96 7.02 0.83
CA ILE A 56 4.70 6.69 0.13
C ILE A 56 3.87 5.73 0.96
N PHE A 57 4.49 4.72 1.57
CA PHE A 57 3.80 3.74 2.42
C PHE A 57 3.04 4.40 3.59
N GLN A 58 3.64 5.40 4.25
CA GLN A 58 3.01 6.11 5.37
C GLN A 58 1.96 7.14 4.94
N SER A 59 1.87 7.47 3.64
CA SER A 59 0.93 8.47 3.14
C SER A 59 -0.51 7.97 3.01
N PHE A 60 -0.72 6.64 3.06
CA PHE A 60 -2.03 6.02 2.89
C PHE A 60 -2.87 6.04 4.16
N ASP A 61 -4.17 6.33 4.01
CA ASP A 61 -5.13 6.26 5.11
C ASP A 61 -5.45 4.81 5.51
N GLN A 62 -5.47 3.91 4.52
CA GLN A 62 -5.76 2.49 4.70
C GLN A 62 -4.89 1.64 3.77
N LEU A 63 -4.30 0.61 4.34
CA LEU A 63 -3.51 -0.42 3.68
C LEU A 63 -4.32 -1.72 3.64
N ILE A 64 -4.33 -2.37 2.48
CA ILE A 64 -4.81 -3.74 2.30
C ILE A 64 -3.61 -4.55 1.81
N LEU A 65 -3.21 -5.55 2.58
CA LEU A 65 -2.16 -6.49 2.19
C LEU A 65 -2.79 -7.80 1.75
N LEU A 66 -2.44 -8.22 0.54
CA LEU A 66 -2.95 -9.44 -0.07
C LEU A 66 -1.82 -10.45 -0.26
N ALA A 67 -2.09 -11.73 -0.01
CA ALA A 67 -1.28 -12.82 -0.53
C ALA A 67 -2.15 -14.01 -0.92
N ASP A 68 -1.78 -14.67 -2.02
CA ASP A 68 -2.48 -15.83 -2.56
C ASP A 68 -4.01 -15.61 -2.68
N GLY A 69 -4.41 -14.37 -3.00
CA GLY A 69 -5.82 -13.96 -3.15
C GLY A 69 -6.59 -13.70 -1.85
N LYS A 70 -5.94 -13.79 -0.68
CA LYS A 70 -6.54 -13.51 0.64
C LYS A 70 -6.01 -12.21 1.24
N THR A 71 -6.87 -11.54 2.02
CA THR A 71 -6.47 -10.39 2.84
C THR A 71 -5.75 -10.84 4.10
N ILE A 72 -4.50 -10.42 4.25
CA ILE A 72 -3.66 -10.69 5.41
C ILE A 72 -3.86 -9.63 6.49
N PHE A 73 -3.98 -8.39 6.05
CA PHE A 73 -4.09 -7.25 6.93
C PHE A 73 -4.90 -6.15 6.22
N MET A 74 -5.73 -5.48 7.00
CA MET A 74 -6.49 -4.32 6.59
C MET A 74 -6.51 -3.32 7.75
N GLY A 75 -6.00 -2.12 7.51
CA GLY A 75 -5.92 -1.09 8.56
C GLY A 75 -4.99 0.04 8.17
N LYS A 76 -4.60 0.89 9.12
CA LYS A 76 -3.62 1.95 8.85
C LYS A 76 -2.23 1.34 8.58
N PRO A 77 -1.41 1.93 7.69
CA PRO A 77 -0.03 1.48 7.48
C PRO A 77 0.79 1.39 8.78
N SER A 78 0.57 2.34 9.71
CA SER A 78 1.22 2.35 11.02
C SER A 78 0.94 1.11 11.86
N ASN A 79 -0.25 0.52 11.71
CA ASN A 79 -0.69 -0.62 12.51
C ASN A 79 -0.24 -1.95 11.92
N ALA A 80 0.24 -1.96 10.66
CA ALA A 80 0.70 -3.18 10.00
C ALA A 80 1.90 -3.78 10.75
N LEU A 81 2.88 -2.94 11.12
CA LEU A 81 4.05 -3.40 11.86
C LEU A 81 3.69 -3.96 13.23
N ASP A 82 2.79 -3.30 13.96
CA ASP A 82 2.31 -3.77 15.26
C ASP A 82 1.61 -5.13 15.14
N TYR A 83 0.78 -5.30 14.09
CA TYR A 83 0.12 -6.56 13.80
C TYR A 83 1.13 -7.70 13.61
N PHE A 84 2.14 -7.52 12.76
CA PHE A 84 3.18 -8.53 12.57
C PHE A 84 4.04 -8.76 13.81
N ALA A 85 4.27 -7.72 14.62
CA ALA A 85 4.96 -7.85 15.90
C ALA A 85 4.20 -8.75 16.90
N THR A 86 2.86 -8.73 16.90
CA THR A 86 2.07 -9.65 17.75
C THR A 86 2.24 -11.13 17.38
N MET A 87 2.66 -11.42 16.14
CA MET A 87 2.98 -12.75 15.64
C MET A 87 4.47 -13.11 15.82
N GLY A 88 5.26 -12.24 16.49
CA GLY A 88 6.69 -12.45 16.73
C GLY A 88 7.61 -11.90 15.64
N HIS A 89 7.08 -11.15 14.67
CA HIS A 89 7.84 -10.57 13.56
C HIS A 89 8.09 -9.07 13.80
N HIS A 90 9.30 -8.73 14.25
CA HIS A 90 9.70 -7.35 14.50
C HIS A 90 10.54 -6.78 13.34
N SER A 91 10.11 -5.65 12.79
CA SER A 91 10.86 -4.93 11.77
C SER A 91 12.13 -4.31 12.36
N PRO A 92 13.29 -4.42 11.68
CA PRO A 92 14.48 -3.64 12.02
C PRO A 92 14.23 -2.13 11.88
N GLU A 93 14.86 -1.30 12.73
CA GLU A 93 14.63 0.16 12.76
C GLU A 93 14.96 0.90 11.45
N GLN A 94 15.92 0.39 10.68
CA GLN A 94 16.39 1.03 9.43
C GLN A 94 15.90 0.31 8.17
N TYR A 95 14.89 -0.54 8.29
CA TYR A 95 14.30 -1.25 7.16
C TYR A 95 13.03 -0.56 6.70
N ASN A 96 12.81 -0.48 5.39
CA ASN A 96 11.57 0.07 4.86
C ASN A 96 10.39 -0.81 5.32
N PRO A 97 9.39 -0.25 6.05
CA PRO A 97 8.26 -1.03 6.53
C PRO A 97 7.50 -1.77 5.43
N ALA A 98 7.40 -1.16 4.25
CA ALA A 98 6.73 -1.78 3.11
C ALA A 98 7.47 -3.03 2.64
N ASP A 99 8.79 -2.92 2.47
CA ASP A 99 9.63 -4.03 2.05
C ASP A 99 9.61 -5.14 3.11
N TYR A 100 9.67 -4.79 4.41
CA TYR A 100 9.66 -5.77 5.50
C TYR A 100 8.41 -6.64 5.45
N VAL A 101 7.25 -5.98 5.34
CA VAL A 101 5.97 -6.66 5.34
C VAL A 101 5.79 -7.50 4.07
N MET A 102 6.24 -7.00 2.91
CA MET A 102 6.19 -7.75 1.66
C MET A 102 7.12 -8.97 1.69
N ASP A 103 8.34 -8.83 2.19
CA ASP A 103 9.30 -9.93 2.35
C ASP A 103 8.75 -10.99 3.29
N LEU A 104 8.19 -10.56 4.42
CA LEU A 104 7.59 -11.44 5.41
C LEU A 104 6.44 -12.27 4.81
N VAL A 105 5.54 -11.63 4.06
CA VAL A 105 4.41 -12.27 3.39
C VAL A 105 4.85 -13.23 2.26
N ASN A 106 5.96 -12.94 1.58
CA ASN A 106 6.47 -13.75 0.49
C ASN A 106 7.33 -14.94 0.96
N GLN A 107 8.07 -14.78 2.05
CA GLN A 107 9.07 -15.75 2.51
C GLN A 107 8.56 -16.67 3.63
N ASP A 108 7.62 -16.20 4.45
CA ASP A 108 7.20 -16.97 5.63
C ASP A 108 6.02 -17.91 5.32
N MET A 109 6.34 -19.20 5.21
CA MET A 109 5.36 -20.28 5.01
C MET A 109 4.41 -20.44 6.20
N LYS A 110 4.81 -20.09 7.44
CA LYS A 110 3.92 -20.17 8.62
C LYS A 110 2.84 -19.10 8.59
N ILE A 111 3.17 -17.87 8.20
CA ILE A 111 2.15 -16.83 7.99
C ILE A 111 1.18 -17.32 6.92
N ARG A 112 1.68 -17.87 5.81
CA ARG A 112 0.83 -18.45 4.76
C ARG A 112 0.00 -19.66 5.22
N GLU A 113 0.42 -20.41 6.23
CA GLU A 113 -0.33 -21.52 6.84
C GLU A 113 -1.38 -21.05 7.86
N GLU A 114 -1.02 -20.15 8.78
CA GLU A 114 -1.95 -19.57 9.76
C GLU A 114 -3.07 -18.76 9.06
N LEU A 115 -2.75 -18.09 7.94
CA LEU A 115 -3.73 -17.42 7.08
C LEU A 115 -4.60 -18.36 6.22
N LYS A 116 -4.22 -19.63 6.07
CA LYS A 116 -5.07 -20.62 5.39
C LYS A 116 -6.19 -21.12 6.29
N GLU A 117 -5.96 -21.14 7.61
CA GLU A 117 -6.89 -21.63 8.62
C GLU A 117 -7.86 -20.57 9.15
N ALA A 118 -7.58 -19.28 8.91
CA ALA A 118 -8.51 -18.16 9.09
C ALA A 118 -9.42 -17.93 7.86
#